data_AF-A0A960T072-F1
#
_entry.id   AF-A0A960T072-F1
#
_cell.length_a   1.000
_cell.length_b   1.000
_cell.length_c   1.000
_cell.angle_alpha   90.00
_cell.angle_beta   90.00
_cell.angle_gamma   90.00
#
_symmetry.space_group_name_H-M   'P 1'
#
loop_
_entity.id
_entity.type
_entity.pdbx_description
1 polymer ?
#
loop_
_entity_poly.entity_id
_entity_poly.type
_entity_poly.pdbx_seq_one_letter_code
_entity_poly.pdbx_strand_id
1 'polypeptide(L)'
;GNHAFGSCASLHQFTIGKGIVSIGEGAFSGSDLLGITFLGNAPLNATNAFTGAQLGFTIYYYNGASGFTSPTWQERPTVNLGAPPSVPPEGAIQTISFTRNEEGFSITFAAREGATYSLQRHMDLGTAEWTTVASGGRMEWDAIVTFSDDFQPPGGTAFYRVKRER
;
A
#
# COMPACT_ATOMS: atom_id res chain seq x y z
N GLY A 1 13.34 -6.10 -10.72
CA GLY A 1 14.37 -6.43 -11.72
C GLY A 1 14.95 -7.81 -11.44
N ASN A 2 15.69 -8.37 -12.39
CA ASN A 2 16.34 -9.68 -12.24
C ASN A 2 17.49 -9.59 -11.23
N HIS A 3 17.69 -10.65 -10.43
CA HIS A 3 18.74 -10.75 -9.41
C HIS A 3 18.84 -9.59 -8.40
N ALA A 4 17.74 -8.85 -8.18
CA ALA A 4 17.75 -7.62 -7.36
C ALA A 4 18.29 -7.84 -5.93
N PHE A 5 18.06 -9.03 -5.35
CA PHE A 5 18.55 -9.45 -4.05
C PHE A 5 19.32 -10.79 -4.13
N GLY A 6 19.92 -11.07 -5.30
CA GLY A 6 20.71 -12.28 -5.52
C GLY A 6 21.94 -12.30 -4.60
N SER A 7 22.25 -13.47 -4.04
CA SER A 7 23.38 -13.72 -3.13
C SER A 7 23.39 -12.86 -1.86
N CYS A 8 22.23 -12.34 -1.45
CA CYS A 8 22.12 -11.55 -0.23
C CYS A 8 21.98 -12.44 1.01
N ALA A 9 23.12 -12.87 1.56
CA ALA A 9 23.16 -13.75 2.74
C ALA A 9 22.60 -13.12 4.03
N SER A 10 22.51 -11.80 4.11
CA SER A 10 21.89 -11.11 5.27
C SER A 10 20.37 -11.00 5.18
N LEU A 11 19.77 -11.33 4.03
CA LEU A 11 18.34 -11.18 3.80
C LEU A 11 17.56 -12.41 4.28
N HIS A 12 17.12 -12.34 5.53
CA HIS A 12 16.35 -13.42 6.16
C HIS A 12 14.83 -13.26 6.01
N GLN A 13 14.35 -12.02 5.95
CA GLN A 13 12.93 -11.70 5.78
C GLN A 13 12.77 -10.60 4.75
N PHE A 14 11.72 -10.71 3.93
CA PHE A 14 11.38 -9.69 2.95
C PHE A 14 9.87 -9.51 2.84
N THR A 15 9.43 -8.28 2.58
CA THR A 15 8.01 -7.95 2.43
C THR A 15 7.76 -7.39 1.03
N ILE A 16 6.84 -7.99 0.29
CA ILE A 16 6.44 -7.59 -1.06
C ILE A 16 5.12 -6.80 -0.98
N GLY A 17 5.15 -5.57 -1.50
CA GLY A 17 4.00 -4.66 -1.54
C GLY A 17 2.84 -5.16 -2.42
N LYS A 18 1.63 -4.67 -2.13
CA LYS A 18 0.37 -5.13 -2.74
C LYS A 18 0.27 -4.92 -4.26
N GLY A 19 1.00 -3.93 -4.79
CA GLY A 19 1.04 -3.60 -6.22
C GLY A 19 2.08 -4.37 -7.04
N ILE A 20 2.89 -5.23 -6.42
CA ILE A 20 3.93 -5.97 -7.14
C ILE A 20 3.30 -7.17 -7.85
N VAL A 21 3.08 -7.01 -9.16
CA VAL A 21 2.49 -8.04 -10.03
C VAL A 21 3.50 -9.05 -10.58
N SER A 22 4.80 -8.74 -10.50
CA SER A 22 5.88 -9.57 -11.05
C SER A 22 7.15 -9.45 -10.23
N ILE A 23 7.88 -10.55 -10.10
CA ILE A 23 9.22 -10.57 -9.51
C ILE A 23 10.21 -10.98 -10.60
N GLY A 24 11.36 -10.31 -10.65
CA GLY A 24 12.38 -10.62 -11.65
C GLY A 24 12.97 -12.02 -11.47
N GLU A 25 13.52 -12.55 -12.55
CA GLU A 25 14.21 -13.84 -12.52
C GLU A 25 15.38 -13.83 -11.54
N GLY A 26 15.50 -14.89 -10.74
CA GLY A 26 16.55 -15.06 -9.74
C GLY A 26 16.63 -13.94 -8.71
N ALA A 27 15.56 -13.17 -8.50
CA ALA A 27 15.56 -12.01 -7.61
C ALA A 27 16.05 -12.34 -6.19
N PHE A 28 15.81 -13.56 -5.71
CA PHE A 28 16.23 -14.06 -4.40
C PHE A 28 17.15 -15.29 -4.52
N SER A 29 17.80 -15.49 -5.67
CA SER A 29 18.71 -16.62 -5.88
C SER A 29 19.89 -16.54 -4.91
N GLY A 30 20.16 -17.59 -4.14
CA GLY A 30 21.29 -17.63 -3.20
C GLY A 30 21.17 -16.71 -1.98
N SER A 31 19.97 -16.21 -1.66
CA SER A 31 19.71 -15.53 -0.38
C SER A 31 19.37 -16.54 0.72
N ASP A 32 19.71 -16.21 1.96
CA ASP A 32 19.37 -17.01 3.17
C ASP A 32 17.96 -16.67 3.69
N LEU A 33 17.00 -16.57 2.77
CA LEU A 33 15.62 -16.24 3.07
C LEU A 33 15.02 -17.30 3.99
N LEU A 34 14.40 -16.87 5.09
CA LEU A 34 13.62 -17.73 6.00
C LEU A 34 12.12 -17.49 5.83
N GLY A 35 11.74 -16.28 5.38
CA GLY A 35 10.35 -15.93 5.15
C GLY A 35 10.16 -14.79 4.17
N ILE A 36 9.06 -14.83 3.42
CA ILE A 36 8.62 -13.71 2.59
C ILE A 36 7.14 -13.44 2.78
N THR A 37 6.80 -12.17 3.02
CA THR A 37 5.42 -11.76 3.26
C THR A 37 4.90 -11.00 2.05
N PHE A 38 3.80 -11.48 1.48
CA PHE A 38 3.09 -10.80 0.41
C PHE A 38 1.89 -10.04 0.96
N LEU A 39 1.88 -8.75 0.65
CA LEU A 39 0.83 -7.82 1.06
C LEU A 39 -0.32 -7.75 0.03
N GLY A 40 -0.14 -8.38 -1.13
CA GLY A 40 -1.13 -8.49 -2.19
C GLY A 40 -1.25 -9.90 -2.73
N ASN A 41 -1.70 -10.00 -3.98
CA ASN A 41 -1.88 -11.27 -4.66
C ASN A 41 -0.55 -11.94 -5.00
N ALA A 42 -0.59 -13.24 -5.29
CA ALA A 42 0.56 -13.94 -5.83
C ALA A 42 1.00 -13.29 -7.16
N PRO A 43 2.30 -13.00 -7.36
CA PRO A 43 2.78 -12.45 -8.61
C PRO A 43 2.55 -13.44 -9.76
N LEU A 44 2.16 -12.92 -10.92
CA LEU A 44 1.89 -13.73 -12.12
C LEU A 44 3.17 -14.44 -12.62
N ASN A 45 4.32 -13.78 -12.46
CA ASN A 45 5.64 -14.28 -12.86
C ASN A 45 6.57 -14.29 -11.65
N ALA A 46 6.62 -15.42 -10.94
CA ALA A 46 7.52 -15.63 -9.82
C ALA A 46 8.26 -16.98 -9.87
N THR A 47 7.97 -17.85 -10.84
CA THR A 47 8.48 -19.24 -10.91
C THR A 47 10.00 -19.32 -10.79
N ASN A 48 10.73 -18.39 -11.42
CA ASN A 48 12.19 -18.36 -11.37
C ASN A 48 12.73 -17.35 -10.37
N ALA A 49 11.88 -16.60 -9.67
CA ALA A 49 12.32 -15.56 -8.73
C ALA A 49 13.11 -16.14 -7.54
N PHE A 50 12.82 -17.39 -7.20
CA PHE A 50 13.35 -18.10 -6.05
C PHE A 50 14.22 -19.31 -6.44
N THR A 51 14.62 -19.43 -7.71
CA THR A 51 15.54 -20.48 -8.15
C THR A 51 16.84 -20.36 -7.36
N GLY A 52 17.30 -21.44 -6.71
CA GLY A 52 18.50 -21.42 -5.88
C GLY A 52 18.35 -20.69 -4.53
N ALA A 53 17.15 -20.23 -4.16
CA ALA A 53 16.85 -19.82 -2.78
C ALA A 53 16.70 -21.07 -1.89
N GLN A 54 16.86 -20.89 -0.56
CA GLN A 54 16.71 -21.98 0.40
C GLN A 54 15.33 -22.66 0.26
N LEU A 55 15.31 -23.98 0.10
CA LEU A 55 14.08 -24.76 -0.14
C LEU A 55 13.06 -24.73 1.02
N GLY A 56 13.44 -24.23 2.19
CA GLY A 56 12.64 -24.29 3.43
C GLY A 56 12.01 -22.98 3.88
N PHE A 57 12.09 -21.90 3.11
CA PHE A 57 11.50 -20.63 3.54
C PHE A 57 9.98 -20.65 3.42
N THR A 58 9.32 -19.91 4.32
CA THR A 58 7.86 -19.85 4.35
C THR A 58 7.33 -18.61 3.63
N ILE A 59 6.28 -18.80 2.85
CA ILE A 59 5.55 -17.72 2.18
C ILE A 59 4.34 -17.36 3.02
N TYR A 60 4.29 -16.11 3.45
CA TYR A 60 3.19 -15.57 4.24
C TYR A 60 2.31 -14.69 3.37
N TYR A 61 0.99 -14.82 3.50
CA TYR A 61 0.01 -14.00 2.80
C TYR A 61 -1.21 -13.75 3.70
N TYR A 62 -2.03 -12.75 3.35
CA TYR A 62 -3.24 -12.40 4.10
C TYR A 62 -4.52 -12.88 3.40
N ASN A 63 -5.62 -12.91 4.14
CA ASN A 63 -6.95 -13.24 3.62
C ASN A 63 -7.31 -12.37 2.41
N GLY A 64 -7.91 -13.00 1.39
CA GLY A 64 -8.32 -12.35 0.16
C GLY A 64 -7.25 -12.29 -0.93
N ALA A 65 -5.99 -12.65 -0.63
CA ALA A 65 -4.94 -12.76 -1.65
C ALA A 65 -5.23 -13.93 -2.61
N SER A 66 -5.37 -13.62 -3.90
CA SER A 66 -5.57 -14.62 -4.95
C SER A 66 -4.24 -15.15 -5.50
N GLY A 67 -4.26 -16.39 -6.02
CA GLY A 67 -3.12 -16.98 -6.75
C GLY A 67 -2.10 -17.73 -5.88
N PHE A 68 -2.19 -17.62 -4.55
CA PHE A 68 -1.47 -18.53 -3.64
C PHE A 68 -2.24 -19.85 -3.50
N THR A 69 -1.49 -20.93 -3.29
CA THR A 69 -2.02 -22.28 -3.01
C THR A 69 -1.58 -22.74 -1.63
N SER A 70 -2.34 -23.64 -1.00
CA SER A 70 -2.08 -24.18 0.34
C SER A 70 -2.10 -25.71 0.30
N PRO A 71 -1.22 -26.42 1.03
CA PRO A 71 -0.24 -25.90 2.01
C PRO A 71 1.01 -25.30 1.37
N THR A 72 1.23 -25.48 0.07
CA THR A 72 2.42 -25.00 -0.62
C THR A 72 2.08 -24.17 -1.86
N TRP A 73 2.97 -23.24 -2.21
CA TRP A 73 2.96 -22.48 -3.46
C TRP A 73 4.37 -22.49 -4.04
N GLN A 74 4.51 -22.98 -5.29
CA GLN A 74 5.81 -23.25 -5.91
C GLN A 74 6.74 -24.09 -5.02
N GLU A 75 6.20 -25.21 -4.50
CA GLU A 75 6.89 -26.17 -3.62
C GLU A 75 7.35 -25.62 -2.26
N ARG A 76 6.96 -24.39 -1.91
CA ARG A 76 7.34 -23.75 -0.67
C ARG A 76 6.17 -23.70 0.31
N PRO A 77 6.39 -23.93 1.61
CA PRO A 77 5.35 -23.81 2.62
C PRO A 77 4.68 -22.45 2.58
N THR A 78 3.37 -22.43 2.77
CA THR A 78 2.59 -21.21 2.84
C THR A 78 1.82 -21.11 4.14
N VAL A 79 1.66 -19.89 4.64
CA VAL A 79 0.89 -19.59 5.86
C VAL A 79 -0.02 -18.39 5.57
N ASN A 80 -1.32 -18.61 5.70
CA ASN A 80 -2.29 -17.52 5.72
C ASN A 80 -2.29 -16.89 7.12
N LEU A 81 -1.87 -15.63 7.21
CA LEU A 81 -1.78 -14.86 8.46
C LEU A 81 -3.15 -14.35 8.96
N GLY A 82 -4.23 -14.59 8.23
CA GLY A 82 -5.57 -14.10 8.55
C GLY A 82 -5.81 -12.69 8.01
N ALA A 83 -6.53 -11.86 8.77
CA ALA A 83 -6.80 -10.50 8.37
C ALA A 83 -5.49 -9.68 8.31
N PRO A 84 -5.31 -8.81 7.30
CA PRO A 84 -4.17 -7.91 7.25
C PRO A 84 -4.14 -6.98 8.48
N PRO A 85 -2.95 -6.55 8.93
CA PRO A 85 -2.84 -5.61 10.03
C PRO A 85 -3.50 -4.27 9.65
N SER A 86 -4.37 -3.78 10.53
CA SER A 86 -5.17 -2.55 10.32
C SER A 86 -4.36 -1.24 10.31
N VAL A 87 -3.04 -1.34 10.40
CA VAL A 87 -2.06 -0.25 10.28
C VAL A 87 -1.04 -0.73 9.24
N PRO A 88 -0.74 0.04 8.18
CA PRO A 88 0.32 -0.30 7.24
C PRO A 88 1.64 -0.57 8.00
N PRO A 89 2.55 -1.40 7.48
CA PRO A 89 3.83 -1.68 8.13
C PRO A 89 4.56 -0.35 8.29
N GLU A 90 5.29 -0.19 9.40
CA GLU A 90 5.90 1.05 9.90
C GLU A 90 6.95 1.72 8.96
N GLY A 91 7.05 1.29 7.71
CA GLY A 91 7.87 1.86 6.64
C GLY A 91 7.12 2.21 5.35
N ALA A 92 5.79 2.06 5.28
CA ALA A 92 5.00 2.67 4.21
C ALA A 92 5.14 4.18 4.34
N ILE A 93 5.56 4.86 3.26
CA ILE A 93 5.81 6.29 3.33
C ILE A 93 4.48 6.98 3.65
N GLN A 94 4.36 7.52 4.86
CA GLN A 94 3.27 8.42 5.25
C GLN A 94 3.51 9.79 4.60
N THR A 95 3.60 9.82 3.27
CA THR A 95 3.71 11.09 2.56
C THR A 95 2.34 11.72 2.56
N ILE A 96 2.20 12.85 3.27
CA ILE A 96 1.16 13.82 2.96
C ILE A 96 1.80 14.82 2.01
N SER A 97 1.33 14.87 0.77
CA SER A 97 1.77 15.87 -0.20
C SER A 97 0.64 16.83 -0.52
N PHE A 98 1.02 18.09 -0.68
CA PHE A 98 0.15 19.18 -1.09
C PHE A 98 0.68 19.71 -2.42
N THR A 99 -0.19 19.83 -3.40
CA THR A 99 0.15 20.46 -4.69
C THR A 99 -0.86 21.54 -4.98
N ARG A 100 -0.40 22.70 -5.44
CA ARG A 100 -1.26 23.78 -5.92
C ARG A 100 -0.83 24.12 -7.34
N ASN A 101 -1.78 24.16 -8.25
CA ASN A 101 -1.59 24.63 -9.63
C ASN A 101 -2.59 25.75 -9.93
N GLU A 102 -2.58 26.26 -11.16
CA GLU A 102 -3.52 27.30 -11.60
C GLU A 102 -4.98 26.79 -11.59
N GLU A 103 -5.17 25.48 -11.68
CA GLU A 103 -6.48 24.83 -11.73
C GLU A 103 -7.05 24.51 -10.34
N GLY A 104 -6.27 24.57 -9.27
CA GLY A 104 -6.75 24.23 -7.91
C GLY A 104 -5.66 23.74 -6.95
N PHE A 105 -6.09 22.93 -5.98
CA PHE A 105 -5.19 22.23 -5.07
C PHE A 105 -5.48 20.72 -5.04
N SER A 106 -4.48 19.93 -4.68
CA SER A 106 -4.64 18.52 -4.32
C SER A 106 -3.92 18.18 -3.03
N ILE A 107 -4.53 17.32 -2.21
CA ILE A 107 -3.92 16.68 -1.04
C ILE A 107 -3.85 15.18 -1.32
N THR A 108 -2.66 14.60 -1.20
CA THR A 108 -2.44 13.17 -1.33
C THR A 108 -1.87 12.60 -0.05
N PHE A 109 -2.42 11.49 0.45
CA PHE A 109 -1.95 10.85 1.68
C PHE A 109 -2.16 9.33 1.68
N ALA A 110 -1.36 8.63 2.48
CA ALA A 110 -1.57 7.21 2.76
C ALA A 110 -2.77 7.01 3.69
N ALA A 111 -3.74 6.22 3.25
CA ALA A 111 -4.97 5.94 3.97
C ALA A 111 -4.88 4.68 4.82
N ARG A 112 -5.71 4.64 5.86
CA ARG A 112 -5.89 3.47 6.70
C ARG A 112 -6.88 2.51 6.08
N GLU A 113 -6.54 1.22 6.07
CA GLU A 113 -7.45 0.16 5.64
C GLU A 113 -8.79 0.23 6.36
N GLY A 114 -9.86 0.05 5.59
CA GLY A 114 -11.22 -0.06 6.09
C GLY A 114 -11.83 1.27 6.51
N ALA A 115 -11.05 2.35 6.55
CA ALA A 115 -11.52 3.69 6.84
C ALA A 115 -12.08 4.37 5.59
N THR A 116 -12.94 5.35 5.81
CA THR A 116 -13.47 6.26 4.79
C THR A 116 -13.00 7.69 5.10
N TYR A 117 -12.78 8.49 4.06
CA TYR A 117 -12.29 9.85 4.18
C TYR A 117 -13.15 10.83 3.38
N SER A 118 -13.28 12.04 3.88
CA SER A 118 -13.90 13.16 3.20
C SER A 118 -13.00 14.39 3.23
N LEU A 119 -12.97 15.14 2.12
CA LEU A 119 -12.37 16.47 2.07
C LEU A 119 -13.46 17.48 2.39
N GLN A 120 -13.17 18.35 3.35
CA GLN A 120 -14.08 19.41 3.77
C GLN A 120 -13.43 20.77 3.59
N ARG A 121 -14.23 21.73 3.11
CA ARG A 121 -13.87 23.12 2.88
C ARG A 121 -14.60 24.04 3.84
N HIS A 122 -13.92 25.10 4.23
CA HIS A 122 -14.46 26.19 5.03
C HIS A 122 -14.01 27.55 4.46
N MET A 123 -14.89 28.56 4.44
CA MET A 123 -14.59 29.90 3.90
C MET A 123 -14.15 30.91 4.98
N ASP A 124 -14.65 30.77 6.22
CA ASP A 124 -14.30 31.63 7.35
C ASP A 124 -14.27 30.87 8.69
N LEU A 125 -13.08 30.59 9.23
CA LEU A 125 -12.94 29.83 10.49
C LEU A 125 -13.66 30.43 11.71
N GLY A 126 -14.22 31.63 11.61
CA GLY A 126 -15.10 32.21 12.63
C GLY A 126 -16.46 31.50 12.76
N THR A 127 -16.82 30.60 11.83
CA THR A 127 -18.05 29.79 11.89
C THR A 127 -17.73 28.29 11.97
N ALA A 128 -18.69 27.49 12.44
CA ALA A 128 -18.50 26.05 12.67
C ALA A 128 -18.81 25.16 11.45
N GLU A 129 -19.24 25.74 10.32
CA GLU A 129 -19.90 25.03 9.23
C GLU A 129 -18.92 24.60 8.13
N TRP A 130 -18.53 23.33 8.16
CA TRP A 130 -17.67 22.73 7.13
C TRP A 130 -18.52 22.08 6.03
N THR A 131 -18.22 22.40 4.77
CA THR A 131 -18.88 21.77 3.61
C THR A 131 -18.03 20.62 3.10
N THR A 132 -18.63 19.44 2.87
CA THR A 132 -17.93 18.33 2.23
C THR A 132 -17.86 18.58 0.72
N VAL A 133 -16.64 18.61 0.16
CA VAL A 133 -16.39 18.87 -1.27
C VAL A 133 -16.01 17.61 -2.04
N ALA A 134 -15.46 16.61 -1.36
CA ALA A 134 -15.21 15.28 -1.93
C ALA A 134 -15.32 14.21 -0.85
N SER A 135 -15.67 12.99 -1.25
CA SER A 135 -15.69 11.81 -0.37
C SER A 135 -15.15 10.60 -1.10
N GLY A 136 -14.43 9.75 -0.36
CA GLY A 136 -13.87 8.50 -0.86
C GLY A 136 -14.65 7.29 -0.35
N GLY A 137 -14.54 6.18 -1.08
CA GLY A 137 -15.05 4.88 -0.64
C GLY A 137 -14.27 4.29 0.53
N ARG A 138 -14.61 3.05 0.92
CA ARG A 138 -13.87 2.32 1.95
C ARG A 138 -12.47 2.01 1.44
N MET A 139 -11.45 2.47 2.15
CA MET A 139 -10.08 2.37 1.70
C MET A 139 -9.57 0.95 1.83
N GLU A 140 -8.89 0.50 0.78
CA GLU A 140 -8.13 -0.74 0.85
C GLU A 140 -6.84 -0.54 1.65
N TRP A 141 -6.23 -1.65 2.04
CA TRP A 141 -4.92 -1.65 2.67
C TRP A 141 -3.87 -0.98 1.77
N ASP A 142 -3.07 -0.06 2.34
CA ASP A 142 -2.03 0.75 1.68
C ASP A 142 -2.54 1.67 0.55
N ALA A 143 -3.83 2.03 0.58
CA ALA A 143 -4.41 2.94 -0.40
C ALA A 143 -3.79 4.35 -0.29
N ILE A 144 -3.47 4.96 -1.43
CA ILE A 144 -3.15 6.37 -1.53
C ILE A 144 -4.41 7.13 -1.95
N VAL A 145 -4.82 8.09 -1.13
CA VAL A 145 -5.99 8.93 -1.40
C VAL A 145 -5.53 10.28 -1.88
N THR A 146 -6.05 10.72 -3.02
CA THR A 146 -5.91 12.09 -3.52
C THR A 146 -7.27 12.75 -3.54
N PHE A 147 -7.39 13.88 -2.86
CA PHE A 147 -8.53 14.79 -3.02
C PHE A 147 -8.06 16.07 -3.69
N SER A 148 -8.90 16.64 -4.55
CA SER A 148 -8.67 17.92 -5.18
C SER A 148 -9.90 18.82 -5.09
N ASP A 149 -9.67 20.11 -5.13
CA ASP A 149 -10.70 21.13 -5.28
C ASP A 149 -10.18 22.19 -6.24
N ASP A 150 -10.97 22.48 -7.27
CA ASP A 150 -10.69 23.52 -8.26
C ASP A 150 -11.25 24.89 -7.85
N PHE A 151 -11.96 24.94 -6.71
CA PHE A 151 -12.63 26.13 -6.23
C PHE A 151 -11.66 27.29 -5.96
N GLN A 152 -11.95 28.41 -6.63
CA GLN A 152 -11.25 29.68 -6.46
C GLN A 152 -12.05 30.58 -5.50
N PRO A 153 -11.62 30.76 -4.25
CA PRO A 153 -12.36 31.55 -3.26
C PRO A 153 -12.39 33.04 -3.66
N PRO A 154 -13.58 33.67 -3.73
CA PRO A 154 -13.68 35.12 -3.91
C PRO A 154 -13.03 35.81 -2.71
N GLY A 155 -11.96 36.60 -2.92
CA GLY A 155 -11.21 37.24 -1.84
C GLY A 155 -10.04 36.41 -1.26
N GLY A 156 -9.77 35.22 -1.80
CA GLY A 156 -8.43 34.63 -1.76
C GLY A 156 -8.10 33.67 -0.61
N THR A 157 -9.06 33.21 0.20
CA THR A 157 -8.77 32.19 1.22
C THR A 157 -9.89 31.16 1.37
N ALA A 158 -9.50 29.89 1.42
CA ALA A 158 -10.32 28.76 1.81
C ALA A 158 -9.48 27.84 2.70
N PHE A 159 -10.12 27.20 3.66
CA PHE A 159 -9.50 26.28 4.61
C PHE A 159 -9.98 24.86 4.32
N TYR A 160 -9.08 23.90 4.49
CA TYR A 160 -9.34 22.50 4.16
C TYR A 160 -8.98 21.58 5.31
N ARG A 161 -9.78 20.52 5.49
CA ARG A 161 -9.44 19.41 6.37
C ARG A 161 -9.86 18.10 5.73
N VAL A 162 -9.10 17.05 6.02
CA VAL A 162 -9.50 15.67 5.74
C VAL A 162 -10.13 15.10 7.00
N LYS A 163 -11.37 14.64 6.92
CA LYS A 163 -12.09 14.00 8.02
C LYS A 163 -12.19 12.50 7.76
N ARG A 164 -11.79 11.69 8.74
CA ARG A 164 -12.03 10.24 8.75
C ARG A 164 -13.45 9.99 9.25
N GLU A 165 -14.28 9.30 8.48
CA GLU A 165 -15.71 9.16 8.76
C GLU A 165 -16.08 7.85 9.49
N ARG A 166 -15.47 6.73 9.11
CA ARG A 166 -15.43 5.44 9.85
C ARG A 166 -14.60 4.43 9.07
#